data_AF-A0A3A4RPB1-F1
#
_entry.id   AF-A0A3A4RPB1-F1
#
_cell.length_a   1.000
_cell.length_b   1.000
_cell.length_c   1.000
_cell.angle_alpha   90.00
_cell.angle_beta   90.00
_cell.angle_gamma   90.00
#
_symmetry.space_group_name_H-M   'P 1'
#
loop_
_entity.id
_entity.type
_entity.pdbx_description
1 polymer ?
#
loop_
_entity_poly.entity_id
_entity_poly.type
_entity_poly.pdbx_seq_one_letter_code
_entity_poly.pdbx_strand_id
1 'polypeptide(L)'
;MQGTTLAEQIKALEDSGQLPKLDRSRDIKGIDADNNGIRDDIDVWIAAQPFSDAQKNAARQSARVRQAELLADLTDKSELDRLGNLSMASVKCLRLSFMPDYQQGYDLSGKIVALTANTKQRAKQYLAYNRAVSGSSGRLPEGNTCEP
;
A
#
# COMPACT_ATOMS: atom_id res chain seq x y z
N MET A 1 10.36 24.37 29.26
CA MET A 1 10.33 24.32 27.79
C MET A 1 9.33 23.24 27.39
N GLN A 2 8.14 23.61 26.92
CA GLN A 2 7.23 22.63 26.30
C GLN A 2 7.79 22.39 24.89
N GLY A 3 8.47 21.26 24.70
CA GLY A 3 8.90 20.84 23.37
C GLY A 3 7.68 20.50 22.51
N THR A 4 7.75 20.79 21.21
CA THR A 4 6.74 20.34 20.24
C THR A 4 6.57 18.83 20.33
N THR A 5 5.33 18.37 20.36
CA THR A 5 4.99 16.96 20.33
C THR A 5 5.48 16.32 19.03
N LEU A 6 5.68 14.99 19.03
CA LEU A 6 6.05 14.26 17.81
C LEU A 6 5.06 14.50 16.66
N ALA A 7 3.76 14.63 16.97
CA ALA A 7 2.73 14.91 15.97
C ALA A 7 2.92 16.28 15.31
N GLU A 8 3.26 17.31 16.10
CA GLU A 8 3.52 18.66 15.59
C GLU A 8 4.81 18.70 14.75
N GLN A 9 5.84 17.95 15.17
CA GLN A 9 7.08 17.82 14.39
C GLN A 9 6.85 17.15 13.04
N ILE A 10 6.10 16.04 13.01
CA ILE A 10 5.72 15.38 11.76
C ILE A 10 4.93 16.33 10.87
N LYS A 11 3.94 17.03 11.43
CA LYS A 11 3.15 18.01 10.68
C LYS A 11 4.00 19.10 10.05
N ALA A 12 4.98 19.65 10.78
CA ALA A 12 5.89 20.65 10.23
C ALA A 12 6.76 20.10 9.09
N LEU A 13 7.17 18.83 9.16
CA LEU A 13 7.90 18.17 8.07
C LEU A 13 7.01 17.92 6.85
N GLU A 14 5.73 17.57 7.05
CA GLU A 14 4.74 17.44 5.97
C GLU A 14 4.43 18.80 5.32
N ASP A 15 4.23 19.85 6.12
CA ASP A 15 3.93 21.21 5.64
C ASP A 15 5.14 21.86 4.92
N SER A 16 6.37 21.48 5.29
CA SER A 16 7.60 21.91 4.60
C SER A 16 7.97 21.05 3.38
N GLY A 17 7.23 19.98 3.11
CA GLY A 17 7.48 19.07 1.98
C GLY A 17 8.65 18.10 2.20
N GLN A 18 9.26 18.07 3.40
CA GLN A 18 10.27 17.07 3.75
C GLN A 18 9.68 15.67 3.94
N LEU A 19 8.40 15.60 4.32
CA LEU A 19 7.62 14.38 4.35
C LEU A 19 6.40 14.50 3.43
N PRO A 20 5.91 13.38 2.87
CA PRO A 20 4.65 13.40 2.18
C PRO A 20 3.50 13.65 3.14
N LYS A 21 2.55 14.48 2.71
CA LYS A 21 1.32 14.71 3.47
C LYS A 21 0.42 13.49 3.36
N LEU A 22 0.24 12.77 4.47
CA LEU A 22 -0.56 11.55 4.52
C LEU A 22 -1.85 11.76 5.32
N ASP A 23 -2.89 11.04 4.93
CA ASP A 23 -4.11 10.93 5.71
C ASP A 23 -3.81 10.14 7.00
N ARG A 24 -3.99 10.79 8.15
CA ARG A 24 -3.85 10.19 9.49
C ARG A 24 -5.17 10.17 10.26
N SER A 25 -6.29 10.29 9.55
CA SER A 25 -7.62 10.20 10.12
C SER A 25 -7.86 8.83 10.77
N ARG A 26 -8.92 8.75 11.57
CA ARG A 26 -9.33 7.50 12.23
C ARG A 26 -10.10 6.57 11.30
N ASP A 27 -10.49 7.05 10.12
CA ASP A 27 -11.16 6.22 9.13
C ASP A 27 -10.14 5.25 8.52
N ILE A 28 -10.43 3.95 8.63
CA ILE A 28 -9.54 2.90 8.12
C ILE A 28 -9.47 3.00 6.59
N LYS A 29 -10.60 3.24 5.92
CA LYS A 29 -10.65 3.40 4.46
C LYS A 29 -9.89 4.67 4.06
N GLY A 30 -10.22 5.79 4.69
CA GLY A 30 -9.71 7.09 4.29
C GLY A 30 -10.36 7.57 2.99
N ILE A 31 -9.89 8.70 2.49
CA ILE A 31 -10.46 9.33 1.29
C ILE A 31 -9.94 8.60 0.04
N ASP A 32 -10.87 8.13 -0.78
CA ASP A 32 -10.68 7.55 -2.13
C ASP A 32 -11.78 8.19 -2.99
N ALA A 33 -11.49 9.39 -3.53
CA ALA A 33 -12.53 10.24 -4.13
C ALA A 33 -12.89 9.81 -5.55
N ASP A 34 -11.93 9.23 -6.29
CA ASP A 34 -12.13 8.72 -7.65
C ASP A 34 -12.60 7.25 -7.67
N ASN A 35 -12.70 6.61 -6.50
CA ASN A 35 -13.08 5.21 -6.31
C ASN A 35 -12.19 4.23 -7.08
N ASN A 36 -10.91 4.56 -7.22
CA ASN A 36 -9.95 3.69 -7.88
C ASN A 36 -9.44 2.57 -6.93
N GLY A 37 -9.86 2.57 -5.67
CA GLY A 37 -9.50 1.60 -4.65
C GLY A 37 -8.18 1.90 -3.93
N ILE A 38 -7.61 3.09 -4.14
CA ILE A 38 -6.39 3.59 -3.51
C ILE A 38 -6.77 4.85 -2.74
N ARG A 39 -6.12 5.06 -1.60
CA ARG A 39 -6.32 6.28 -0.82
C ARG A 39 -5.64 7.45 -1.53
N ASP A 40 -6.33 8.59 -1.66
CA ASP A 40 -5.89 9.74 -2.47
C ASP A 40 -4.48 10.25 -2.10
N ASP A 41 -4.13 10.23 -0.80
CA ASP A 41 -2.79 10.64 -0.33
C ASP A 41 -1.67 9.70 -0.83
N ILE A 42 -1.96 8.41 -0.95
CA ILE A 42 -1.05 7.41 -1.53
C ILE A 42 -0.95 7.62 -3.04
N ASP A 43 -2.06 7.91 -3.72
CA ASP A 43 -2.03 8.17 -5.17
C ASP A 43 -1.19 9.40 -5.51
N VAL A 44 -1.35 10.48 -4.74
CA VAL A 44 -0.52 11.70 -4.85
C VAL A 44 0.95 11.37 -4.58
N TRP A 45 1.24 10.57 -3.55
CA TRP A 45 2.61 10.16 -3.25
C TRP A 45 3.25 9.34 -4.39
N ILE A 46 2.52 8.38 -4.96
CA ILE A 46 2.97 7.57 -6.11
C ILE A 46 3.21 8.47 -7.33
N ALA A 47 2.30 9.42 -7.60
CA ALA A 47 2.41 10.34 -8.73
C ALA A 47 3.69 11.20 -8.67
N ALA A 48 4.08 11.61 -7.46
CA ALA A 48 5.27 12.41 -7.21
C ALA A 48 6.60 11.64 -7.31
N GLN A 49 6.59 10.31 -7.42
CA GLN A 49 7.82 9.53 -7.53
C GLN A 49 8.49 9.72 -8.90
N PRO A 50 9.84 9.72 -8.96
CA PRO A 50 10.60 9.82 -10.20
C PRO A 50 10.65 8.46 -10.95
N PHE A 51 9.49 7.84 -11.12
CA PHE A 51 9.32 6.55 -11.78
C PHE A 51 8.67 6.72 -13.15
N SER A 52 8.86 5.73 -14.04
CA SER A 52 8.13 5.66 -15.31
C SER A 52 6.63 5.39 -15.07
N ASP A 53 5.79 5.62 -16.08
CA ASP A 53 4.35 5.35 -15.97
C ASP A 53 4.07 3.88 -15.67
N ALA A 54 4.80 2.95 -16.30
CA ALA A 54 4.67 1.51 -16.03
C ALA A 54 5.02 1.14 -14.58
N GLN A 55 6.03 1.80 -14.00
CA GLN A 55 6.41 1.63 -12.60
C GLN A 55 5.37 2.23 -11.65
N LYS A 56 4.82 3.41 -11.98
CA LYS A 56 3.73 4.03 -11.22
C LYS A 56 2.46 3.19 -11.25
N ASN A 57 2.11 2.61 -12.41
CA ASN A 57 0.96 1.72 -12.53
C ASN A 57 1.14 0.45 -11.69
N ALA A 58 2.34 -0.15 -11.68
CA ALA A 58 2.65 -1.28 -10.79
C ALA A 58 2.55 -0.90 -9.30
N ALA A 59 2.98 0.32 -8.94
CA ALA A 59 2.84 0.85 -7.60
C ALA A 59 1.35 1.05 -7.21
N ARG A 60 0.52 1.57 -8.13
CA ARG A 60 -0.93 1.73 -7.92
C ARG A 60 -1.63 0.38 -7.77
N GLN A 61 -1.28 -0.62 -8.58
CA GLN A 61 -1.78 -1.98 -8.42
C GLN A 61 -1.45 -2.53 -7.02
N SER A 62 -0.20 -2.38 -6.57
CA SER A 62 0.21 -2.79 -5.22
C SER A 62 -0.57 -2.04 -4.13
N ALA A 63 -0.70 -0.71 -4.24
CA ALA A 63 -1.43 0.11 -3.29
C ALA A 63 -2.91 -0.28 -3.19
N ARG A 64 -3.57 -0.55 -4.33
CA ARG A 64 -4.96 -1.00 -4.36
C ARG A 64 -5.14 -2.33 -3.65
N VAL A 65 -4.23 -3.27 -3.88
CA VAL A 65 -4.26 -4.56 -3.18
C VAL A 65 -4.06 -4.36 -1.68
N ARG A 66 -3.08 -3.56 -1.25
CA ARG A 66 -2.87 -3.30 0.19
C ARG A 66 -4.05 -2.63 0.86
N GLN A 67 -4.71 -1.70 0.17
CA GLN A 67 -5.93 -1.07 0.65
C GLN A 67 -7.09 -2.07 0.75
N ALA A 68 -7.25 -2.98 -0.21
CA ALA A 68 -8.25 -4.03 -0.16
C ALA A 68 -8.00 -5.04 0.97
N GLU A 69 -6.74 -5.48 1.17
CA GLU A 69 -6.35 -6.35 2.29
C GLU A 69 -6.64 -5.71 3.65
N LEU A 70 -6.41 -4.39 3.78
CA LEU A 70 -6.72 -3.64 4.98
C LEU A 70 -8.22 -3.61 5.28
N LEU A 71 -9.08 -3.67 4.27
CA LEU A 71 -10.53 -3.53 4.38
C LEU A 71 -11.30 -4.85 4.33
N ALA A 72 -10.61 -5.97 4.12
CA ALA A 72 -11.21 -7.29 3.91
C ALA A 72 -12.09 -7.76 5.08
N ASP A 73 -13.16 -8.50 4.76
CA ASP A 73 -13.87 -9.29 5.76
C ASP A 73 -13.02 -10.51 6.13
N LEU A 74 -12.48 -10.51 7.35
CA LEU A 74 -11.59 -11.57 7.83
C LEU A 74 -12.29 -12.92 8.05
N THR A 75 -13.62 -12.97 7.90
CA THR A 75 -14.41 -14.21 7.98
C THR A 75 -14.71 -14.81 6.60
N ASP A 76 -14.55 -14.03 5.52
CA ASP A 76 -14.76 -14.50 4.16
C ASP A 76 -13.47 -15.12 3.59
N LYS A 77 -13.36 -16.44 3.72
CA LYS A 77 -12.21 -17.19 3.19
C LYS A 77 -12.02 -17.03 1.69
N SER A 78 -13.11 -16.91 0.93
CA SER A 78 -13.03 -16.77 -0.53
C SER A 78 -12.47 -15.40 -0.92
N GLU A 79 -12.82 -14.35 -0.17
CA GLU A 79 -12.23 -13.03 -0.32
C GLU A 79 -10.73 -13.06 0.03
N LEU A 80 -10.37 -13.68 1.16
CA LEU A 80 -8.97 -13.79 1.61
C LEU A 80 -8.10 -14.54 0.58
N ASP A 81 -8.59 -15.65 0.03
CA ASP A 81 -7.87 -16.40 -1.02
C ASP A 81 -7.69 -15.55 -2.29
N ARG A 82 -8.74 -14.82 -2.70
CA ARG A 82 -8.68 -13.90 -3.85
C ARG A 82 -7.66 -12.79 -3.62
N LEU A 83 -7.64 -12.19 -2.43
CA LEU A 83 -6.68 -11.14 -2.06
C LEU A 83 -5.25 -11.68 -2.03
N GLY A 84 -5.03 -12.90 -1.53
CA GLY A 84 -3.75 -13.59 -1.61
C GLY A 84 -3.23 -13.71 -3.05
N ASN A 85 -4.09 -14.12 -3.99
CA ASN A 85 -3.72 -14.21 -5.40
C ASN A 85 -3.41 -12.83 -6.02
N LEU A 86 -4.21 -11.81 -5.71
CA LEU A 86 -3.94 -10.44 -6.16
C LEU A 86 -2.65 -9.87 -5.59
N SER A 87 -2.33 -10.19 -4.34
CA SER A 87 -1.08 -9.82 -3.66
C SER A 87 0.13 -10.46 -4.35
N MET A 88 0.04 -11.74 -4.76
CA MET A 88 1.11 -12.37 -5.54
C MET A 88 1.27 -11.76 -6.93
N ALA A 89 0.16 -11.43 -7.60
CA ALA A 89 0.17 -10.75 -8.90
C ALA A 89 0.81 -9.36 -8.82
N SER A 90 0.45 -8.54 -7.80
CA SER A 90 1.01 -7.20 -7.64
C SER A 90 2.51 -7.22 -7.30
N VAL A 91 2.96 -8.17 -6.47
CA VAL A 91 4.39 -8.40 -6.19
C VAL A 91 5.14 -8.76 -7.46
N LYS A 92 4.57 -9.64 -8.29
CA LYS A 92 5.20 -10.01 -9.56
C LYS A 92 5.21 -8.84 -10.55
N CYS A 93 4.13 -8.06 -10.66
CA CYS A 93 4.12 -6.87 -11.50
C CYS A 93 5.18 -5.85 -11.07
N LEU A 94 5.29 -5.54 -9.77
CA LEU A 94 6.35 -4.69 -9.25
C LEU A 94 7.74 -5.22 -9.61
N ARG A 95 7.97 -6.54 -9.48
CA ARG A 95 9.24 -7.14 -9.91
C ARG A 95 9.50 -6.87 -11.40
N LEU A 96 8.53 -7.13 -12.27
CA LEU A 96 8.69 -6.99 -13.72
C LEU A 96 8.93 -5.54 -14.14
N SER A 97 8.15 -4.59 -13.62
CA SER A 97 8.23 -3.16 -13.97
C SER A 97 9.53 -2.48 -13.51
N PHE A 98 10.26 -3.08 -12.57
CA PHE A 98 11.51 -2.55 -12.04
C PHE A 98 12.75 -3.29 -12.53
N MET A 99 12.65 -4.26 -13.45
CA MET A 99 13.84 -4.93 -14.00
C MET A 99 14.74 -3.96 -14.80
N PRO A 100 16.08 -4.08 -14.72
CA PRO A 100 16.82 -5.11 -13.98
C PRO A 100 16.95 -4.86 -12.46
N ASP A 101 16.62 -3.67 -11.98
CA ASP A 101 16.71 -3.27 -10.57
C ASP A 101 15.46 -3.62 -9.75
N TYR A 102 15.12 -4.92 -9.72
CA TYR A 102 13.93 -5.42 -9.04
C TYR A 102 13.89 -5.11 -7.54
N GLN A 103 15.04 -4.83 -6.92
CA GLN A 103 15.13 -4.49 -5.50
C GLN A 103 14.37 -3.19 -5.20
N GLN A 104 14.42 -2.20 -6.10
CA GLN A 104 13.63 -0.97 -5.96
C GLN A 104 12.12 -1.27 -5.88
N GLY A 105 11.63 -2.22 -6.69
CA GLY A 105 10.23 -2.64 -6.65
C GLY A 105 9.85 -3.34 -5.34
N TYR A 106 10.76 -4.15 -4.78
CA TYR A 106 10.57 -4.79 -3.48
C TYR A 106 10.53 -3.77 -2.34
N ASP A 107 11.47 -2.83 -2.32
CA ASP A 107 11.54 -1.76 -1.32
C ASP A 107 10.31 -0.85 -1.41
N LEU A 108 9.82 -0.58 -2.62
CA LEU A 108 8.60 0.16 -2.88
C LEU A 108 7.37 -0.55 -2.32
N SER A 109 7.26 -1.88 -2.47
CA SER A 109 6.18 -2.68 -1.86
C SER A 109 6.13 -2.46 -0.33
N GLY A 110 7.29 -2.52 0.34
CA GLY A 110 7.39 -2.25 1.77
C GLY A 110 6.96 -0.83 2.15
N LYS A 111 7.34 0.18 1.35
CA LYS A 111 6.89 1.56 1.54
C LYS A 111 5.38 1.69 1.39
N ILE A 112 4.79 1.08 0.36
CA ILE A 112 3.33 1.12 0.13
C ILE A 112 2.58 0.51 1.32
N VAL A 113 3.05 -0.61 1.89
CA VAL A 113 2.48 -1.18 3.11
C VAL A 113 2.56 -0.17 4.27
N ALA A 114 3.71 0.47 4.48
CA ALA A 114 3.89 1.45 5.55
C ALA A 114 2.98 2.69 5.40
N LEU A 115 2.80 3.17 4.17
CA LEU A 115 1.88 4.28 3.86
C LEU A 115 0.42 3.87 4.07
N THR A 116 0.07 2.65 3.69
CA THR A 116 -1.29 2.11 3.86
C THR A 116 -1.63 1.94 5.35
N ALA A 117 -0.72 1.37 6.14
CA ALA A 117 -0.89 1.09 7.57
C ALA A 117 -0.42 2.21 8.52
N ASN A 118 -0.40 3.46 8.06
CA ASN A 118 0.27 4.61 8.71
C ASN A 118 -0.39 5.15 10.01
N THR A 119 -1.48 4.54 10.49
CA THR A 119 -2.12 4.88 11.77
C THR A 119 -2.21 3.65 12.68
N LYS A 120 -2.40 3.86 13.99
CA LYS A 120 -2.53 2.74 14.94
C LYS A 120 -3.69 1.81 14.58
N GLN A 121 -4.82 2.37 14.13
CA GLN A 121 -5.99 1.60 13.72
C GLN A 121 -5.68 0.77 12.47
N ARG A 122 -5.11 1.39 11.44
CA ARG A 122 -4.74 0.70 10.19
C ARG A 122 -3.67 -0.37 10.42
N ALA A 123 -2.66 -0.09 11.24
CA ALA A 123 -1.64 -1.08 11.62
C ALA A 123 -2.24 -2.29 12.35
N LYS A 124 -3.19 -2.09 13.27
CA LYS A 124 -3.89 -3.19 13.94
C LYS A 124 -4.68 -4.04 12.95
N GLN A 125 -5.38 -3.41 12.01
CA GLN A 125 -6.17 -4.10 11.01
C GLN A 125 -5.27 -4.88 10.03
N TYR A 126 -4.16 -4.30 9.59
CA TYR A 126 -3.14 -4.98 8.79
C TYR A 126 -2.58 -6.23 9.51
N LEU A 127 -2.28 -6.13 10.82
CA LEU A 127 -1.85 -7.28 11.62
C LEU A 127 -2.94 -8.35 11.76
N ALA A 128 -4.22 -7.95 11.85
CA ALA A 128 -5.33 -8.87 11.91
C ALA A 128 -5.51 -9.64 10.58
N TYR A 129 -5.42 -8.94 9.45
CA TYR A 129 -5.39 -9.57 8.12
C TYR A 129 -4.25 -10.58 8.00
N ASN A 130 -3.01 -10.17 8.33
CA ASN A 130 -1.84 -11.05 8.27
C ASN A 130 -1.97 -12.30 9.16
N ARG A 131 -2.63 -12.17 10.32
CA ARG A 131 -2.94 -13.31 11.18
C ARG A 131 -3.98 -14.22 10.53
N ALA A 132 -5.02 -13.68 9.90
CA ALA A 132 -6.09 -14.45 9.27
C ALA A 132 -5.59 -15.30 8.09
N VAL A 133 -4.64 -14.77 7.30
CA VAL A 133 -4.04 -15.48 6.16
C VAL A 133 -2.77 -16.25 6.52
N SER A 134 -2.41 -16.31 7.81
CA SER A 134 -1.20 -17.00 8.26
C SER A 134 -1.31 -18.51 8.01
N GLY A 135 -0.27 -19.09 7.41
CA GLY A 135 -0.25 -20.51 7.05
C GLY A 135 -0.89 -20.84 5.70
N SER A 136 -1.48 -19.87 5.01
CA SER A 136 -1.93 -20.04 3.63
C SER A 136 -0.76 -20.27 2.68
N SER A 137 -1.00 -21.01 1.59
CA SER A 137 -0.05 -21.23 0.51
C SER A 137 -0.64 -20.75 -0.81
N GLY A 138 0.23 -20.30 -1.73
CA GLY A 138 -0.16 -19.80 -3.04
C GLY A 138 0.92 -20.09 -4.07
N ARG A 139 0.54 -20.01 -5.35
CA ARG A 139 1.47 -20.18 -6.48
C ARG A 139 1.77 -18.82 -7.08
N LEU A 140 3.04 -18.56 -7.40
CA LEU A 140 3.40 -17.37 -8.15
C LEU A 140 2.75 -17.45 -9.54
N PRO A 141 1.90 -16.47 -9.94
CA PRO A 141 1.26 -16.47 -11.24
C PRO A 141 2.28 -16.47 -12.39
N GLU A 142 1.92 -17.04 -13.54
CA GLU A 142 2.73 -17.05 -14.76
C GLU A 142 2.50 -15.79 -15.62
N GLY A 143 3.36 -15.54 -16.60
CA GLY A 143 3.19 -14.41 -17.56
C GLY A 143 3.27 -13.00 -16.96
N ASN A 144 2.77 -12.02 -17.73
CA ASN A 144 2.61 -10.64 -17.26
C ASN A 144 1.42 -10.56 -16.29
N THR A 145 1.62 -9.88 -15.17
CA THR A 145 0.63 -9.74 -14.07
C THR A 145 0.30 -8.30 -13.77
N CYS A 146 0.89 -7.37 -14.51
CA CYS A 146 0.53 -5.97 -14.45
C CYS A 146 -0.85 -5.77 -15.05
N GLU A 147 -1.67 -5.02 -14.33
CA GLU A 147 -2.95 -4.54 -14.83
C GLU A 147 -2.74 -3.57 -16.03
N PRO A 148 -3.70 -3.53 -16.97
CA PRO A 148 -3.63 -2.65 -18.13
C PRO A 148 -3.63 -1.15 -17.75
#